data_AF-A0A950CZE1-F1
#
_entry.id   AF-A0A950CZE1-F1
#
_cell.length_a   1.000
_cell.length_b   1.000
_cell.length_c   1.000
_cell.angle_alpha   90.00
_cell.angle_beta   90.00
_cell.angle_gamma   90.00
#
_symmetry.space_group_name_H-M   'P 1'
#
loop_
_entity.id
_entity.type
_entity.pdbx_description
1 polymer ?
#
loop_
_entity_poly.entity_id
_entity_poly.type
_entity_poly.pdbx_seq_one_letter_code
_entity_poly.pdbx_strand_id
1 'polypeptide(L)'
;MFNKGSAFPEDERTEFGLHGLLPAHVGSIEEQLARRYNNFQRRRTELQQHIFLRALQDRNEVLFYRLIHDHITEMMPLIYTPVVGEACQHFSRI
;
A
#
# COMPACT_ATOMS: atom_id res chain seq x y z
N MET A 1 0.54 10.00 6.40
CA MET A 1 -0.49 9.66 7.40
C MET A 1 -1.94 9.96 6.96
N PHE A 2 -2.26 11.08 6.28
CA PHE A 2 -3.68 11.45 5.99
C PHE A 2 -4.24 11.04 4.61
N ASN A 3 -3.45 10.40 3.76
CA ASN A 3 -3.89 10.09 2.39
C ASN A 3 -4.85 8.89 2.36
N LYS A 4 -6.06 9.10 1.82
CA LYS A 4 -7.08 8.06 1.57
C LYS A 4 -7.13 7.59 0.11
N GLY A 5 -6.33 8.18 -0.77
CA GLY A 5 -6.35 7.88 -2.21
C GLY A 5 -7.76 8.06 -2.79
N SER A 6 -8.27 7.07 -3.51
CA SER A 6 -9.63 7.14 -4.08
C SER A 6 -10.76 7.10 -3.03
N ALA A 7 -10.46 6.84 -1.74
CA ALA A 7 -11.48 6.78 -0.67
C ALA A 7 -11.81 8.15 -0.07
N PHE A 8 -11.19 9.25 -0.52
CA PHE A 8 -11.68 10.56 -0.12
C PHE A 8 -13.14 10.72 -0.60
N PRO A 9 -14.11 10.91 0.32
CA PRO A 9 -15.48 11.19 -0.05
C PRO A 9 -15.58 12.60 -0.68
N GLU A 10 -16.70 12.86 -1.36
CA GLU A 10 -16.85 14.03 -2.23
C GLU A 10 -16.80 15.38 -1.48
N ASP A 11 -17.32 15.39 -0.25
CA ASP A 11 -17.22 16.50 0.69
C ASP A 11 -15.76 16.80 1.07
N GLU A 12 -14.98 15.78 1.46
CA GLU A 12 -13.55 15.94 1.76
C GLU A 12 -12.74 16.34 0.52
N ARG A 13 -13.10 15.84 -0.68
CA ARG A 13 -12.44 16.27 -1.93
C ARG A 13 -12.69 17.75 -2.21
N THR A 14 -13.87 18.25 -1.90
CA THR A 14 -14.22 19.67 -2.04
C THR A 14 -13.47 20.50 -1.02
N GLU A 15 -13.52 20.10 0.25
CA GLU A 15 -12.89 20.81 1.36
C GLU A 15 -11.36 20.89 1.19
N PHE A 16 -10.73 19.81 0.76
CA PHE A 16 -9.28 19.73 0.61
C PHE A 16 -8.77 20.08 -0.80
N GLY A 17 -9.66 20.50 -1.72
CA GLY A 17 -9.29 20.90 -3.08
C GLY A 17 -8.67 19.78 -3.93
N LEU A 18 -9.20 18.56 -3.81
CA LEU A 18 -8.66 17.34 -4.45
C LEU A 18 -9.33 17.04 -5.80
N HIS A 19 -10.28 17.86 -6.23
CA HIS A 19 -10.96 17.72 -7.52
C HIS A 19 -9.98 17.78 -8.69
N GLY A 20 -10.07 16.82 -9.60
CA GLY A 20 -9.16 16.67 -10.74
C GLY A 20 -7.79 16.03 -10.42
N LEU A 21 -7.42 15.91 -9.14
CA LEU A 21 -6.18 15.26 -8.70
C LEU A 21 -6.36 13.76 -8.41
N LEU A 22 -7.60 13.34 -8.16
CA LEU A 22 -7.98 11.96 -7.90
C LEU A 22 -8.89 11.44 -9.03
N PRO A 23 -8.88 10.12 -9.30
CA PRO A 23 -9.86 9.52 -10.20
C PRO A 23 -11.29 9.84 -9.75
N ALA A 24 -12.20 10.01 -10.71
CA ALA A 24 -13.61 10.38 -10.43
C ALA A 24 -14.32 9.35 -9.52
N HIS A 25 -13.96 8.07 -9.60
CA HIS A 25 -14.52 7.03 -8.74
C HIS A 25 -14.09 7.22 -7.28
N VAL A 26 -15.06 7.21 -6.37
CA VAL A 26 -14.85 7.10 -4.93
C VAL A 26 -14.88 5.63 -4.56
N GLY A 27 -13.70 5.05 -4.28
CA GLY A 27 -13.57 3.62 -4.02
C GLY A 27 -13.55 3.31 -2.53
N SER A 28 -14.26 2.25 -2.11
CA SER A 28 -14.27 1.81 -0.72
C SER A 28 -12.88 1.32 -0.26
N ILE A 29 -12.69 1.18 1.05
CA ILE A 29 -11.44 0.64 1.59
C ILE A 29 -11.25 -0.82 1.15
N GLU A 30 -12.31 -1.62 1.10
CA GLU A 30 -12.32 -3.01 0.66
C GLU A 30 -11.90 -3.13 -0.81
N GLU A 31 -12.46 -2.29 -1.69
CA GLU A 31 -12.06 -2.25 -3.10
C GLU A 31 -10.57 -1.91 -3.26
N GLN A 32 -10.07 -0.96 -2.45
CA GLN A 32 -8.67 -0.59 -2.48
C GLN A 32 -7.79 -1.73 -1.99
N LEU A 33 -8.15 -2.40 -0.90
CA LEU A 33 -7.43 -3.56 -0.38
C LEU A 33 -7.37 -4.68 -1.41
N ALA A 34 -8.51 -5.04 -2.02
CA ALA A 34 -8.56 -6.07 -3.06
C ALA A 34 -7.61 -5.73 -4.23
N ARG A 35 -7.60 -4.47 -4.69
CA ARG A 35 -6.65 -4.02 -5.73
C ARG A 35 -5.19 -4.09 -5.26
N ARG A 36 -4.89 -3.73 -4.01
CA ARG A 36 -3.52 -3.79 -3.48
C ARG A 36 -3.04 -5.23 -3.31
N TYR A 37 -3.88 -6.12 -2.78
CA TYR A 37 -3.55 -7.53 -2.62
C TYR A 37 -3.30 -8.21 -3.97
N ASN A 38 -4.16 -8.00 -4.98
CA ASN A 38 -3.94 -8.52 -6.32
C ASN A 38 -2.61 -8.05 -6.94
N ASN A 39 -2.22 -6.79 -6.71
CA ASN A 39 -0.95 -6.26 -7.19
C ASN A 39 0.26 -6.83 -6.43
N PHE A 40 0.08 -7.13 -5.14
CA PHE A 40 1.08 -7.80 -4.31
C PHE A 40 1.32 -9.23 -4.80
N GLN A 41 0.26 -10.01 -5.05
CA GLN A 41 0.36 -11.39 -5.53
C GLN A 41 1.02 -11.53 -6.91
N ARG A 42 1.01 -10.46 -7.72
CA ARG A 42 1.66 -10.43 -9.05
C ARG A 42 3.18 -10.21 -8.98
N ARG A 43 3.74 -9.89 -7.80
CA ARG A 43 5.18 -9.74 -7.62
C ARG A 43 5.86 -11.10 -7.66
N ARG A 44 7.01 -11.17 -8.33
CA ARG A 44 7.68 -12.45 -8.64
C ARG A 44 8.70 -12.87 -7.58
N THR A 45 9.15 -11.93 -6.77
CA THR A 45 10.14 -12.19 -5.72
C THR A 45 9.71 -11.53 -4.41
N GLU A 46 10.19 -12.08 -3.29
CA GLU A 46 9.94 -11.54 -1.95
C GLU A 46 10.48 -10.11 -1.82
N LEU A 47 11.63 -9.80 -2.43
CA LEU A 47 12.16 -8.43 -2.48
C LEU A 47 11.20 -7.46 -3.18
N GLN A 48 10.60 -7.86 -4.31
CA GLN A 48 9.60 -7.02 -4.99
C GLN A 48 8.33 -6.84 -4.18
N GLN A 49 7.93 -7.86 -3.42
CA GLN A 49 6.82 -7.78 -2.48
C GLN A 49 7.13 -6.83 -1.32
N HIS A 50 8.33 -6.92 -0.74
CA HIS A 50 8.82 -5.99 0.29
C HIS A 50 8.78 -4.54 -0.21
N ILE A 51 9.37 -4.27 -1.37
CA ILE A 51 9.37 -2.93 -1.99
C ILE A 51 7.94 -2.42 -2.20
N PHE A 52 7.04 -3.29 -2.65
CA PHE A 52 5.63 -2.94 -2.82
C PHE A 52 4.96 -2.55 -1.49
N LEU A 53 5.16 -3.35 -0.44
CA LEU A 53 4.61 -3.08 0.89
C LEU A 53 5.18 -1.79 1.50
N ARG A 54 6.48 -1.55 1.33
CA ARG A 54 7.12 -0.30 1.79
C ARG A 54 6.56 0.93 1.07
N ALA A 55 6.43 0.84 -0.26
CA ALA A 55 5.84 1.92 -1.04
C ALA A 55 4.36 2.16 -0.70
N LEU A 56 3.61 1.11 -0.30
CA LEU A 56 2.25 1.25 0.19
C LEU A 56 2.22 1.98 1.54
N GLN A 57 3.11 1.62 2.47
CA GLN A 57 3.25 2.29 3.77
C GLN A 57 3.49 3.80 3.60
N ASP A 58 4.42 4.18 2.72
CA ASP A 58 4.75 5.60 2.47
C ASP A 58 3.56 6.38 1.88
N ARG A 59 2.76 5.73 1.01
CA ARG A 59 1.65 6.40 0.31
C ARG A 59 0.36 6.44 1.09
N ASN A 60 0.00 5.34 1.76
CA ASN A 60 -1.25 5.19 2.48
C ASN A 60 -1.08 4.16 3.61
N GLU A 61 -0.74 4.69 4.77
CA GLU A 61 -0.46 3.93 5.97
C GLU A 61 -1.68 3.16 6.50
N VAL A 62 -2.90 3.70 6.33
CA VAL A 62 -4.15 3.01 6.71
C VAL A 62 -4.33 1.73 5.89
N LEU A 63 -4.17 1.81 4.56
CA LEU A 63 -4.23 0.63 3.71
C LEU A 63 -3.11 -0.36 4.00
N PHE A 64 -1.90 0.15 4.29
CA PHE A 64 -0.78 -0.71 4.66
C PHE A 64 -1.11 -1.55 5.90
N TYR A 65 -1.47 -0.92 7.02
CA TYR A 65 -1.76 -1.65 8.24
C TYR A 65 -2.97 -2.57 8.10
N ARG A 66 -4.01 -2.13 7.36
CA ARG A 66 -5.17 -2.99 7.14
C ARG A 66 -4.83 -4.22 6.29
N LEU A 67 -4.03 -4.07 5.25
CA LEU A 67 -3.59 -5.18 4.41
C LEU A 67 -2.71 -6.17 5.19
N ILE A 68 -1.75 -5.66 5.99
CA ILE A 68 -0.92 -6.51 6.86
C ILE A 68 -1.77 -7.24 7.89
N HIS A 69 -2.75 -6.58 8.51
CA HIS A 69 -3.64 -7.21 9.47
C HIS A 69 -4.40 -8.39 8.84
N ASP A 70 -4.94 -8.21 7.64
CA ASP A 70 -5.75 -9.22 6.95
C ASP A 70 -4.91 -10.41 6.43
N HIS A 71 -3.61 -10.21 6.20
CA HIS A 71 -2.68 -11.21 5.64
C HIS A 71 -1.39 -11.39 6.47
N ILE A 72 -1.49 -11.27 7.80
CA ILE A 72 -0.32 -11.11 8.66
C ILE A 72 0.68 -12.27 8.54
N THR A 73 0.20 -13.51 8.49
CA THR A 73 1.07 -14.69 8.36
C THR A 73 1.86 -14.70 7.06
N GLU A 74 1.26 -14.24 5.96
CA GLU A 74 1.90 -14.16 4.65
C GLU A 74 2.91 -13.00 4.58
N MET A 75 2.58 -11.85 5.17
CA MET A 75 3.33 -10.61 4.96
C MET A 75 4.38 -10.31 6.04
N MET A 76 4.29 -10.91 7.23
CA MET A 76 5.26 -10.69 8.31
C MET A 76 6.72 -11.00 7.93
N PRO A 77 7.04 -12.13 7.25
CA PRO A 77 8.42 -12.41 6.85
C PRO A 77 8.98 -11.38 5.84
N LEU A 78 8.10 -10.72 5.09
CA LEU A 78 8.46 -9.76 4.05
C LEU A 78 8.79 -8.37 4.62
N ILE A 79 8.16 -7.98 5.73
CA ILE A 79 8.37 -6.65 6.37
C ILE A 79 9.34 -6.68 7.55
N TYR A 80 9.84 -7.86 7.90
CA TYR A 80 10.84 -8.05 8.97
C TYR A 80 11.93 -9.03 8.49
N THR A 81 12.26 -10.04 9.28
CA THR A 81 13.29 -11.03 8.92
C THR A 81 12.69 -12.19 8.12
N PRO A 82 13.40 -12.74 7.11
CA PRO A 82 14.76 -12.39 6.66
C PRO A 82 14.84 -11.30 5.56
N VAL A 83 13.72 -10.94 4.92
CA VAL A 83 13.70 -10.17 3.66
C VAL A 83 14.18 -8.73 3.82
N VAL A 84 13.94 -8.10 4.98
CA VAL A 84 14.49 -6.75 5.27
C VAL A 84 16.02 -6.75 5.23
N GLY A 85 16.66 -7.83 5.66
CA GLY A 85 18.12 -7.96 5.61
C GLY A 85 18.64 -7.94 4.18
N GLU A 86 17.99 -8.66 3.27
CA GLU A 86 18.30 -8.64 1.83
C GLU A 86 18.01 -7.26 1.22
N ALA A 87 16.88 -6.64 1.55
CA ALA A 87 16.54 -5.30 1.08
C ALA A 87 17.58 -4.25 1.50
N CYS A 88 18.08 -4.31 2.73
CA CYS A 88 19.15 -3.43 3.21
C CYS A 88 20.46 -3.60 2.41
N GLN A 89 20.81 -4.82 1.99
CA GLN A 89 22.00 -5.07 1.17
C GLN A 89 21.86 -4.49 -0.24
N HIS A 90 20.64 -4.44 -0.77
CA HIS A 90 20.33 -3.92 -2.09
C HIS A 90 19.84 -2.46 -2.08
N PHE A 91 19.82 -1.80 -0.93
CA PHE A 91 19.20 -0.48 -0.72
C PHE A 91 19.71 0.62 -1.67
N SER A 92 20.98 0.57 -2.09
CA SER A 92 21.53 1.54 -3.06
C SER A 92 21.03 1.36 -4.50
N ARG A 93 20.32 0.25 -4.78
CA ARG A 93 19.78 -0.13 -6.09
C ARG A 93 18.25 -0.16 -6.13
N ILE A 94 17.59 0.22 -5.04
CA ILE A 94 16.14 0.23 -4.84
C ILE A 94 15.70 1.67 -4.59
#